data_AF-A0A0K2SHP6-F1
#
_entry.id   AF-A0A0K2SHP6-F1
#
_cell.length_a   1.000
_cell.length_b   1.000
_cell.length_c   1.000
_cell.angle_alpha   90.00
_cell.angle_beta   90.00
_cell.angle_gamma   90.00
#
_symmetry.space_group_name_H-M   'P 1'
#
loop_
_entity.id
_entity.type
_entity.pdbx_description
1 polymer ?
#
loop_
_entity_poly.entity_id
_entity_poly.type
_entity_poly.pdbx_seq_one_letter_code
_entity_poly.pdbx_strand_id
1 'polypeptide(L)'
;MAELDRTFNVFARRESQVYFDFAYAQLYRGDLAGAKSTFERGLRLHPSNFDGQIRLAELEVRSGRPQPALERLQFVASRSTDEDQRAYARQLIETHDLEAQRTTLVLPDRFDHRLLMVPIDLVPEALLEAVRSRIEQEFRIRVEIVDGIPLPETLPSRDFLDRLLTEVVAHIEESNSPDELAWFYTFLGLPASGPRTREERERVVLALLNAQEDGAAIWRDWRWRYTVAVDGKALLDHLRSELQAELEEPKTLGVLAITAHDVYNGESGPLFALTPKGAGVIPYVRFFRPQDSYETGLHRTIVQSLSSVVMILGVERATVQHCASAYANSYEEFDQKQDRLCAETLERLIEKYASF
;
A
#
# COMPACT_ATOMS: atom_id res chain seq x y z
N MET A 1 -11.28 -9.23 18.45
CA MET A 1 -10.73 -7.91 18.05
C MET A 1 -9.20 -7.84 18.15
N ALA A 2 -8.56 -8.18 19.29
CA ALA A 2 -7.08 -8.14 19.40
C ALA A 2 -6.33 -9.09 18.43
N GLU A 3 -7.00 -10.16 17.97
CA GLU A 3 -6.45 -11.11 16.99
C GLU A 3 -6.52 -10.58 15.54
N LEU A 4 -7.41 -9.63 15.27
CA LEU A 4 -7.57 -8.98 13.96
C LEU A 4 -6.52 -7.89 13.71
N ASP A 5 -5.93 -7.36 14.78
CA ASP A 5 -4.87 -6.35 14.72
C ASP A 5 -3.50 -6.98 14.38
N ARG A 6 -3.38 -8.30 14.34
CA ARG A 6 -2.11 -9.02 14.15
C ARG A 6 -1.81 -9.46 12.72
N THR A 7 -2.68 -9.16 11.76
CA THR A 7 -2.56 -9.77 10.43
C THR A 7 -2.66 -8.71 9.36
N PHE A 8 -1.61 -8.65 8.53
CA PHE A 8 -1.53 -8.03 7.21
C PHE A 8 -2.83 -7.37 6.71
N ASN A 9 -2.81 -6.06 6.50
CA ASN A 9 -3.95 -5.27 6.02
C ASN A 9 -4.70 -5.89 4.81
N VAL A 10 -4.00 -6.69 3.99
CA VAL A 10 -4.54 -7.44 2.86
C VAL A 10 -5.70 -8.35 3.25
N PHE A 11 -5.58 -9.12 4.35
CA PHE A 11 -6.66 -10.01 4.80
C PHE A 11 -7.67 -9.29 5.68
N ALA A 12 -7.20 -8.41 6.57
CA ALA A 12 -8.04 -7.68 7.52
C ALA A 12 -9.11 -6.81 6.84
N ARG A 13 -8.88 -6.34 5.60
CA ARG A 13 -9.88 -5.56 4.85
C ARG A 13 -11.20 -6.30 4.63
N ARG A 14 -11.20 -7.62 4.51
CA ARG A 14 -12.43 -8.41 4.37
C ARG A 14 -13.36 -8.26 5.58
N GLU A 15 -12.79 -7.86 6.70
CA GLU A 15 -13.49 -7.68 7.97
C GLU A 15 -13.80 -6.22 8.29
N SER A 16 -13.53 -5.27 7.36
CA SER A 16 -13.76 -3.84 7.63
C SER A 16 -15.21 -3.54 8.01
N GLN A 17 -16.17 -4.29 7.46
CA GLN A 17 -17.59 -4.14 7.78
C GLN A 17 -17.89 -4.39 9.26
N VAL A 18 -17.21 -5.35 9.89
CA VAL A 18 -17.40 -5.67 11.32
C VAL A 18 -17.05 -4.47 12.20
N TYR A 19 -16.02 -3.72 11.83
CA TYR A 19 -15.66 -2.49 12.54
C TYR A 19 -16.76 -1.43 12.41
N PHE A 20 -17.33 -1.25 11.22
CA PHE A 20 -18.40 -0.27 11.03
C PHE A 20 -19.65 -0.65 11.81
N ASP A 21 -20.09 -1.91 11.74
CA ASP A 21 -21.26 -2.39 12.49
C ASP A 21 -21.08 -2.21 14.00
N PHE A 22 -19.88 -2.49 14.52
CA PHE A 22 -19.57 -2.29 15.93
C PHE A 22 -19.54 -0.81 16.32
N ALA A 23 -18.96 0.06 15.46
CA ALA A 23 -18.94 1.49 15.69
C ALA A 23 -20.36 2.09 15.73
N TYR A 24 -21.25 1.62 14.84
CA TYR A 24 -22.67 1.98 14.88
C TYR A 24 -23.33 1.55 16.19
N ALA A 25 -23.10 0.31 16.64
CA ALA A 25 -23.63 -0.17 17.92
C ALA A 25 -23.14 0.69 19.11
N GLN A 26 -21.89 1.13 19.09
CA GLN A 26 -21.35 2.06 20.09
C GLN A 26 -22.02 3.43 20.03
N LEU A 27 -22.27 3.99 18.84
CA LEU A 27 -23.04 5.23 18.67
C LEU A 27 -24.46 5.11 19.26
N TYR A 28 -25.17 4.02 18.98
CA TYR A 28 -26.51 3.78 19.52
C TYR A 28 -26.53 3.71 21.06
N ARG A 29 -25.42 3.27 21.66
CA ARG A 29 -25.23 3.21 23.11
C ARG A 29 -24.69 4.49 23.73
N GLY A 30 -24.41 5.51 22.92
CA GLY A 30 -23.82 6.78 23.37
C GLY A 30 -22.32 6.74 23.66
N ASP A 31 -21.63 5.65 23.32
CA ASP A 31 -20.17 5.53 23.47
C ASP A 31 -19.45 6.22 22.30
N LEU A 32 -19.42 7.55 22.34
CA LEU A 32 -18.85 8.37 21.26
C LEU A 32 -17.34 8.15 21.08
N ALA A 33 -16.61 7.98 22.19
CA ALA A 33 -15.16 7.76 22.15
C ALA A 33 -14.82 6.37 21.59
N GLY A 34 -15.53 5.34 22.03
CA GLY A 34 -15.38 4.00 21.48
C GLY A 34 -15.79 3.94 20.01
N ALA A 35 -16.92 4.55 19.63
CA ALA A 35 -17.35 4.62 18.24
C ALA A 35 -16.30 5.28 17.34
N LYS A 36 -15.74 6.42 17.77
CA LYS A 36 -14.67 7.12 17.05
C LYS A 36 -13.49 6.20 16.78
N SER A 37 -12.96 5.56 17.83
CA SER A 37 -11.81 4.66 17.72
C SER A 37 -12.10 3.47 16.79
N THR A 38 -13.31 2.91 16.86
CA THR A 38 -13.70 1.79 16.00
C THR A 38 -13.90 2.22 14.54
N PHE A 39 -14.48 3.40 14.28
CA PHE A 39 -14.55 3.96 12.92
C PHE A 39 -13.16 4.19 12.33
N GLU A 40 -12.22 4.75 13.10
CA GLU A 40 -10.84 4.94 12.65
C GLU A 40 -10.19 3.61 12.26
N ARG A 41 -10.41 2.54 13.03
CA ARG A 41 -9.92 1.20 12.68
C ARG A 41 -10.53 0.66 11.38
N GLY A 42 -11.86 0.78 11.23
CA GLY A 42 -12.54 0.37 10.00
C GLY A 42 -12.06 1.15 8.77
N LEU A 43 -11.91 2.47 8.90
CA LEU A 43 -11.46 3.35 7.83
C LEU A 43 -9.97 3.20 7.50
N ARG A 44 -9.11 2.74 8.42
CA ARG A 44 -7.73 2.35 8.06
C ARG A 44 -7.69 1.16 7.11
N LEU A 45 -8.68 0.28 7.18
CA LEU A 45 -8.82 -0.89 6.31
C LEU A 45 -9.58 -0.57 5.02
N HIS A 46 -10.60 0.30 5.11
CA HIS A 46 -11.43 0.71 3.98
C HIS A 46 -11.64 2.23 3.93
N PRO A 47 -10.63 3.02 3.52
CA PRO A 47 -10.69 4.49 3.54
C PRO A 47 -11.76 5.10 2.62
N SER A 48 -12.26 4.35 1.64
CA SER A 48 -13.32 4.77 0.72
C SER A 48 -14.73 4.48 1.22
N ASN A 49 -14.91 4.05 2.48
CA ASN A 49 -16.25 3.89 3.06
C ASN A 49 -16.84 5.27 3.41
N PHE A 50 -17.63 5.85 2.48
CA PHE A 50 -18.14 7.22 2.61
C PHE A 50 -19.06 7.41 3.82
N ASP A 51 -19.90 6.44 4.17
CA ASP A 51 -20.74 6.51 5.37
C ASP A 51 -19.88 6.60 6.64
N GLY A 52 -18.85 5.76 6.75
CA GLY A 52 -17.87 5.82 7.84
C GLY A 52 -17.13 7.15 7.89
N GLN A 53 -16.77 7.74 6.74
CA GLN A 53 -16.16 9.07 6.68
C GLN A 53 -17.09 10.15 7.23
N ILE A 54 -18.36 10.14 6.83
CA ILE A 54 -19.38 11.07 7.33
C ILE A 54 -19.54 10.93 8.84
N ARG A 55 -19.70 9.70 9.36
CA ARG A 55 -19.88 9.47 10.80
C ARG A 55 -18.67 9.88 11.62
N LEU A 56 -17.46 9.61 11.12
CA LEU A 56 -16.25 10.07 11.79
C LEU A 56 -16.13 11.60 11.77
N ALA A 57 -16.48 12.24 10.66
CA ALA A 57 -16.50 13.71 10.57
C ALA A 57 -17.50 14.34 11.56
N GLU A 58 -18.70 13.78 11.71
CA GLU A 58 -19.68 14.23 12.73
C GLU A 58 -19.10 14.16 14.16
N LEU A 59 -18.38 13.08 14.48
CA LEU A 59 -17.69 12.93 15.78
C LEU A 59 -16.53 13.92 15.94
N GLU A 60 -15.79 14.19 14.87
CA GLU A 60 -14.71 15.18 14.84
C GLU A 60 -15.25 16.60 15.05
N VAL A 61 -16.36 16.98 14.41
CA VAL A 61 -17.05 18.25 14.65
C VAL A 61 -17.45 18.38 16.13
N ARG A 62 -18.11 17.35 16.68
CA ARG A 62 -18.54 17.34 18.10
C ARG A 62 -17.38 17.43 19.09
N SER A 63 -16.21 16.91 18.71
CA SER A 63 -15.00 16.92 19.54
C SER A 63 -14.08 18.13 19.27
N GLY A 64 -14.53 19.11 18.48
CA GLY A 64 -13.76 20.33 18.22
C GLY A 64 -12.55 20.12 17.30
N ARG A 65 -12.62 19.15 16.39
CA ARG A 65 -11.59 18.87 15.38
C ARG A 65 -12.12 19.23 13.97
N PRO A 66 -12.30 20.52 13.66
CA PRO A 66 -12.91 20.95 12.40
C PRO A 66 -12.04 20.60 11.18
N GLN A 67 -10.72 20.57 11.33
CA GLN A 67 -9.82 20.36 10.19
C GLN A 67 -9.88 18.93 9.62
N PRO A 68 -9.71 17.84 10.41
CA PRO A 68 -9.96 16.48 9.91
C PRO A 68 -11.40 16.29 9.39
N ALA A 69 -12.40 16.87 10.06
CA ALA A 69 -13.80 16.76 9.65
C ALA A 69 -14.02 17.37 8.26
N LEU A 70 -13.47 18.57 8.01
CA LEU A 70 -13.56 19.26 6.73
C LEU A 70 -12.99 18.41 5.59
N GLU A 71 -11.78 17.88 5.77
CA GLU A 71 -11.10 17.08 4.74
C GLU A 71 -11.89 15.80 4.39
N ARG A 72 -12.48 15.14 5.38
CA ARG A 72 -13.35 13.97 5.15
C ARG A 72 -14.60 14.34 4.37
N LEU A 73 -15.27 15.42 4.77
CA LEU A 73 -16.51 15.85 4.13
C LEU A 73 -16.25 16.35 2.70
N GLN A 74 -15.14 17.05 2.45
CA GLN A 74 -14.71 17.43 1.10
C GLN A 74 -14.41 16.20 0.23
N PHE A 75 -13.77 15.18 0.81
CA PHE A 75 -13.55 13.90 0.13
C PHE A 75 -14.88 13.23 -0.25
N VAL A 76 -15.83 13.13 0.67
CA VAL A 76 -17.17 12.57 0.39
C VAL A 76 -17.89 13.38 -0.68
N ALA A 77 -17.94 14.71 -0.55
CA ALA A 77 -18.62 15.62 -1.46
C ALA A 77 -18.09 15.58 -2.90
N SER A 78 -16.82 15.20 -3.09
CA SER A 78 -16.16 15.15 -4.39
C SER A 78 -16.05 13.75 -4.99
N ARG A 79 -16.03 12.69 -4.17
CA ARG A 79 -15.73 11.33 -4.63
C ARG A 79 -16.87 10.33 -4.45
N SER A 80 -17.85 10.59 -3.57
CA SER A 80 -19.00 9.70 -3.47
C SER A 80 -19.79 9.72 -4.77
N THR A 81 -20.26 8.55 -5.22
CA THR A 81 -21.18 8.43 -6.36
C THR A 81 -22.63 8.73 -5.98
N ASP A 82 -22.96 8.67 -4.69
CA ASP A 82 -24.28 8.93 -4.12
C ASP A 82 -24.51 10.44 -3.92
N GLU A 83 -25.54 11.01 -4.56
CA GLU A 83 -25.83 12.45 -4.43
C GLU A 83 -26.30 12.83 -3.03
N ASP A 84 -27.01 11.94 -2.32
CA ASP A 84 -27.49 12.24 -0.96
C ASP A 84 -26.30 12.36 0.01
N GLN A 85 -25.32 11.47 -0.12
CA GLN A 85 -24.06 11.57 0.64
C GLN A 85 -23.29 12.85 0.30
N ARG A 86 -23.20 13.21 -0.99
CA ARG A 86 -22.53 14.46 -1.42
C ARG A 86 -23.23 15.70 -0.86
N ALA A 87 -24.54 15.76 -0.97
CA ALA A 87 -25.36 16.87 -0.48
C ALA A 87 -25.25 16.99 1.04
N TYR A 88 -25.35 15.86 1.76
CA TYR A 88 -25.20 15.83 3.21
C TYR A 88 -23.82 16.32 3.67
N ALA A 89 -22.75 15.90 2.98
CA ALA A 89 -21.40 16.35 3.31
C ALA A 89 -21.23 17.87 3.12
N ARG A 90 -21.73 18.43 2.01
CA ARG A 90 -21.73 19.89 1.78
C ARG A 90 -22.54 20.63 2.85
N GLN A 91 -23.72 20.12 3.19
CA GLN A 91 -24.56 20.70 4.24
C GLN A 91 -23.85 20.74 5.60
N LEU A 92 -23.14 19.68 5.99
CA LEU A 92 -22.38 19.66 7.24
C LEU A 92 -21.22 20.67 7.24
N ILE A 93 -20.52 20.82 6.11
CA ILE A 93 -19.46 21.83 5.95
C ILE A 93 -20.03 23.24 6.19
N GLU A 94 -21.15 23.56 5.56
CA GLU A 94 -21.81 24.87 5.66
C GLU A 94 -22.41 25.11 7.05
N THR A 95 -23.14 24.13 7.61
CA THR A 95 -23.84 24.24 8.89
C THR A 95 -22.89 24.51 10.05
N HIS A 96 -21.69 23.93 9.99
CA HIS A 96 -20.66 24.09 11.02
C HIS A 96 -19.58 25.11 10.64
N ASP A 97 -19.74 25.83 9.53
CA ASP A 97 -18.76 26.83 9.05
C ASP A 97 -17.32 26.29 9.05
N LEU A 98 -17.14 25.04 8.58
CA LEU A 98 -15.86 24.33 8.69
C LEU A 98 -14.76 24.99 7.86
N GLU A 99 -15.12 25.59 6.73
CA GLU A 99 -14.17 26.33 5.87
C GLU A 99 -13.58 27.54 6.60
N ALA A 100 -14.38 28.28 7.39
CA ALA A 100 -13.87 29.40 8.17
C ALA A 100 -13.00 28.95 9.36
N GLN A 101 -13.22 27.73 9.86
CA GLN A 101 -12.42 27.11 10.93
C GLN A 101 -11.15 26.43 10.43
N ARG A 102 -10.92 26.41 9.11
CA ARG A 102 -9.75 25.77 8.52
C ARG A 102 -8.47 26.39 9.06
N THR A 103 -7.55 25.54 9.50
CA THR A 103 -6.22 25.96 9.97
C THR A 103 -5.14 25.32 9.10
N THR A 104 -4.01 26.03 8.96
CA THR A 104 -2.84 25.46 8.29
C THR A 104 -1.98 24.75 9.33
N LEU A 105 -1.93 23.43 9.24
CA LEU A 105 -1.01 22.62 10.05
C LEU A 105 0.36 22.62 9.38
N VAL A 106 1.40 22.95 10.16
CA VAL A 106 2.78 22.97 9.70
C VAL A 106 3.60 22.11 10.66
N LEU A 107 4.35 21.14 10.12
CA LEU A 107 5.29 20.37 10.92
C LEU A 107 6.47 21.25 11.33
N PRO A 108 6.98 21.13 12.57
CA PRO A 108 8.20 21.80 12.95
C PRO A 108 9.38 21.20 12.19
N ASP A 109 10.36 22.05 11.85
CA ASP A 109 11.58 21.60 11.19
C ASP A 109 12.39 20.66 12.11
N ARG A 110 12.74 19.50 11.57
CA ARG A 110 13.53 18.43 12.20
C ARG A 110 14.63 17.94 11.27
N PHE A 111 15.25 18.85 10.50
CA PHE A 111 16.38 18.54 9.63
C PHE A 111 17.66 18.12 10.39
N ASP A 112 17.63 18.22 11.72
CA ASP A 112 18.63 17.61 12.60
C ASP A 112 18.43 16.09 12.78
N HIS A 113 17.28 15.56 12.36
CA HIS A 113 17.00 14.14 12.27
C HIS A 113 17.13 13.67 10.83
N ARG A 114 17.58 12.41 10.66
CA ARG A 114 17.79 11.83 9.32
C ARG A 114 17.04 10.52 9.12
N LEU A 115 16.58 10.31 7.90
CA LEU A 115 16.12 9.03 7.38
C LEU A 115 17.14 8.54 6.35
N LEU A 116 17.60 7.29 6.49
CA LEU A 116 18.45 6.67 5.47
C LEU A 116 17.59 6.19 4.30
N MET A 117 17.99 6.50 3.08
CA MET A 117 17.38 6.00 1.85
C MET A 117 18.38 5.12 1.11
N VAL A 118 18.01 3.87 0.87
CA VAL A 118 18.94 2.86 0.35
C VAL A 118 18.44 2.36 -0.99
N PRO A 119 19.16 2.62 -2.10
CA PRO A 119 18.89 1.90 -3.33
C PRO A 119 19.40 0.46 -3.23
N ILE A 120 18.57 -0.50 -3.62
CA ILE A 120 18.98 -1.90 -3.78
C ILE A 120 19.00 -2.23 -5.26
N ASP A 121 20.19 -2.63 -5.73
CA ASP A 121 20.54 -2.80 -7.13
C ASP A 121 20.25 -1.53 -7.97
N LEU A 122 19.64 -1.68 -9.15
CA LEU A 122 19.44 -0.62 -10.12
C LEU A 122 18.18 0.19 -9.79
N VAL A 123 18.34 1.28 -9.05
CA VAL A 123 17.31 2.30 -8.86
C VAL A 123 17.74 3.60 -9.57
N PRO A 124 16.90 4.18 -10.46
CA PRO A 124 17.25 5.43 -11.13
C PRO A 124 17.49 6.59 -10.15
N GLU A 125 18.59 7.31 -10.31
CA GLU A 125 18.95 8.45 -9.45
C GLU A 125 17.86 9.53 -9.42
N ALA A 126 17.26 9.84 -10.57
CA ALA A 126 16.16 10.81 -10.67
C ALA A 126 14.92 10.39 -9.85
N LEU A 127 14.67 9.08 -9.72
CA LEU A 127 13.57 8.56 -8.89
C LEU A 127 13.90 8.75 -7.41
N LEU A 128 15.12 8.38 -6.98
CA LEU A 128 15.60 8.59 -5.61
C LEU A 128 15.51 10.06 -5.21
N GLU A 129 15.95 10.96 -6.10
CA GLU A 129 15.92 12.40 -5.85
C GLU A 129 14.51 12.94 -5.70
N ALA A 130 13.59 12.53 -6.58
CA ALA A 130 12.20 12.95 -6.50
C ALA A 130 11.52 12.47 -5.21
N VAL A 131 11.81 11.24 -4.78
CA VAL A 131 11.30 10.70 -3.50
C VAL A 131 11.93 11.44 -2.31
N ARG A 132 13.25 11.65 -2.33
CA ARG A 132 13.99 12.42 -1.32
C ARG A 132 13.37 13.79 -1.11
N SER A 133 13.31 14.57 -2.20
CA SER A 133 12.77 15.93 -2.20
C SER A 133 11.36 15.98 -1.64
N ARG A 134 10.48 15.05 -2.04
CA ARG A 134 9.12 15.01 -1.51
C ARG A 134 9.06 14.65 -0.02
N ILE A 135 9.87 13.69 0.45
CA ILE A 135 9.92 13.35 1.88
C ILE A 135 10.42 14.55 2.70
N GLU A 136 11.49 15.21 2.30
CA GLU A 136 12.03 16.39 3.01
C GLU A 136 11.03 17.57 3.02
N GLN A 137 10.24 17.72 1.96
CA GLN A 137 9.16 18.69 1.89
C GLN A 137 8.04 18.37 2.90
N GLU A 138 7.51 17.15 2.88
CA GLU A 138 6.33 16.79 3.67
C GLU A 138 6.64 16.49 5.14
N PHE A 139 7.83 15.98 5.44
CA PHE A 139 8.23 15.58 6.80
C PHE A 139 9.17 16.57 7.48
N ARG A 140 9.80 17.50 6.75
CA ARG A 140 10.76 18.47 7.33
C ARG A 140 11.93 17.80 8.09
N ILE A 141 12.34 16.61 7.65
CA ILE A 141 13.51 15.86 8.13
C ILE A 141 14.53 15.78 7.01
N ARG A 142 15.80 15.49 7.32
CA ARG A 142 16.82 15.22 6.31
C ARG A 142 16.66 13.80 5.78
N VAL A 143 16.86 13.61 4.48
CA VAL A 143 16.93 12.28 3.88
C VAL A 143 18.31 12.09 3.26
N GLU A 144 19.02 11.07 3.74
CA GLU A 144 20.38 10.75 3.30
C GLU A 144 20.33 9.52 2.39
N ILE A 145 20.67 9.71 1.11
CA ILE A 145 20.83 8.59 0.18
C ILE A 145 22.20 7.98 0.45
N VAL A 146 22.22 6.72 0.89
CA VAL A 146 23.46 5.98 1.11
C VAL A 146 23.86 5.21 -0.14
N ASP A 147 25.08 4.69 -0.16
CA ASP A 147 25.57 3.85 -1.25
C ASP A 147 24.66 2.63 -1.44
N GLY A 148 24.52 2.21 -2.70
CA GLY A 148 23.65 1.10 -3.05
C GLY A 148 24.12 -0.22 -2.45
N ILE A 149 23.19 -0.99 -1.91
CA ILE A 149 23.45 -2.32 -1.36
C ILE A 149 22.99 -3.35 -2.40
N PRO A 150 23.85 -4.30 -2.80
CA PRO A 150 23.45 -5.35 -3.74
C PRO A 150 22.41 -6.27 -3.10
N LEU A 151 21.49 -6.82 -3.89
CA LEU A 151 20.57 -7.83 -3.39
C LEU A 151 21.34 -9.12 -3.04
N PRO A 152 21.24 -9.66 -1.80
CA PRO A 152 21.91 -10.90 -1.45
C PRO A 152 21.32 -12.11 -2.18
N GLU A 153 22.17 -12.88 -2.85
CA GLU A 153 21.78 -14.10 -3.58
C GLU A 153 21.15 -15.18 -2.70
N THR A 154 21.44 -15.15 -1.39
CA THR A 154 20.95 -16.13 -0.42
C THR A 154 19.55 -15.82 0.11
N LEU A 155 18.94 -14.70 -0.28
CA LEU A 155 17.60 -14.38 0.21
C LEU A 155 16.57 -15.39 -0.29
N PRO A 156 15.66 -15.87 0.59
CA PRO A 156 14.54 -16.67 0.15
C PRO A 156 13.73 -15.92 -0.91
N SER A 157 13.35 -16.62 -1.97
CA SER A 157 12.55 -16.07 -3.06
C SER A 157 11.43 -17.03 -3.44
N ARG A 158 10.41 -16.49 -4.10
CA ARG A 158 9.27 -17.24 -4.63
C ARG A 158 8.97 -16.82 -6.04
N ASP A 159 8.85 -17.79 -6.95
CA ASP A 159 8.33 -17.57 -8.29
C ASP A 159 6.80 -17.63 -8.25
N PHE A 160 6.16 -16.46 -8.17
CA PHE A 160 4.71 -16.36 -8.13
C PHE A 160 4.06 -16.73 -9.47
N LEU A 161 4.77 -16.55 -10.59
CA LEU A 161 4.27 -16.95 -11.89
C LEU A 161 4.26 -18.48 -12.00
N ASP A 162 5.35 -19.14 -11.64
CA ASP A 162 5.40 -20.62 -11.69
C ASP A 162 4.35 -21.27 -10.78
N ARG A 163 4.10 -20.67 -9.61
CA ARG A 163 3.02 -21.10 -8.73
C ARG A 163 1.64 -20.97 -9.39
N LEU A 164 1.34 -19.80 -9.96
CA LEU A 164 0.07 -19.57 -10.67
C LEU A 164 -0.09 -20.54 -11.84
N LEU A 165 0.96 -20.74 -12.64
CA LEU A 165 0.97 -21.68 -13.76
C LEU A 165 0.70 -23.11 -13.28
N THR A 166 1.29 -23.51 -12.15
CA THR A 166 1.05 -24.82 -11.54
C THR A 166 -0.40 -24.99 -11.10
N GLU A 167 -0.97 -23.98 -10.43
CA GLU A 167 -2.38 -23.99 -10.00
C GLU A 167 -3.35 -24.06 -11.18
N VAL A 168 -3.09 -23.30 -12.25
CA VAL A 168 -3.92 -23.33 -13.48
C VAL A 168 -3.82 -24.69 -14.17
N VAL A 169 -2.61 -25.24 -14.34
CA VAL A 169 -2.42 -26.55 -14.97
C VAL A 169 -3.10 -27.65 -14.16
N ALA A 170 -2.95 -27.65 -12.83
CA ALA A 170 -3.63 -28.63 -11.97
C ALA A 170 -5.16 -28.56 -12.13
N HIS A 171 -5.73 -27.34 -12.20
CA HIS A 171 -7.17 -27.19 -12.41
C HIS A 171 -7.64 -27.73 -13.77
N ILE A 172 -6.83 -27.56 -14.82
CA ILE A 172 -7.10 -28.14 -16.15
C ILE A 172 -7.06 -29.67 -16.07
N GLU A 173 -6.04 -30.23 -15.39
CA GLU A 173 -5.89 -31.68 -15.21
C GLU A 173 -7.06 -32.29 -14.43
N GLU A 174 -7.55 -31.60 -13.40
CA GLU A 174 -8.71 -32.02 -12.60
C GLU A 174 -10.03 -31.96 -13.38
N SER A 175 -10.12 -31.10 -14.40
CA SER A 175 -11.36 -30.82 -15.11
C SER A 175 -11.52 -31.57 -16.44
N ASN A 176 -10.51 -32.35 -16.87
CA ASN A 176 -10.49 -33.01 -18.18
C ASN A 176 -10.08 -34.49 -18.06
N SER A 177 -10.47 -35.32 -19.02
CA SER A 177 -10.10 -36.73 -19.01
C SER A 177 -8.62 -36.95 -19.38
N PRO A 178 -8.00 -38.06 -18.92
CA PRO A 178 -6.61 -38.38 -19.27
C PRO A 178 -6.33 -38.43 -20.78
N ASP A 179 -7.28 -38.90 -21.59
CA ASP A 179 -7.13 -39.00 -23.04
C ASP A 179 -7.16 -37.62 -23.71
N GLU A 180 -8.06 -36.72 -23.26
CA GLU A 180 -8.13 -35.33 -23.73
C GLU A 180 -6.85 -34.57 -23.38
N LEU A 181 -6.35 -34.74 -22.16
CA LEU A 181 -5.11 -34.12 -21.69
C LEU A 181 -3.90 -34.65 -22.45
N ALA A 182 -3.78 -35.97 -22.62
CA ALA A 182 -2.68 -36.58 -23.37
C ALA A 182 -2.63 -36.08 -24.83
N TRP A 183 -3.80 -35.97 -25.47
CA TRP A 183 -3.91 -35.38 -26.81
C TRP A 183 -3.48 -33.91 -26.82
N PHE A 184 -4.03 -33.10 -25.91
CA PHE A 184 -3.75 -31.67 -25.84
C PHE A 184 -2.26 -31.38 -25.59
N TYR A 185 -1.64 -32.09 -24.64
CA TYR A 185 -0.21 -31.94 -24.37
C TYR A 185 0.65 -32.35 -25.56
N THR A 186 0.32 -33.46 -26.22
CA THR A 186 1.04 -33.89 -27.43
C THR A 186 0.89 -32.88 -28.56
N PHE A 187 -0.30 -32.29 -28.74
CA PHE A 187 -0.55 -31.21 -29.70
C PHE A 187 0.35 -29.99 -29.46
N LEU A 188 0.63 -29.66 -28.19
CA LEU A 188 1.55 -28.58 -27.81
C LEU A 188 3.04 -28.97 -27.85
N GLY A 189 3.37 -30.20 -28.29
CA GLY A 189 4.74 -30.71 -28.30
C GLY A 189 5.30 -31.01 -26.91
N LEU A 190 4.43 -31.36 -25.96
CA LEU A 190 4.76 -31.72 -24.58
C LEU A 190 4.65 -33.24 -24.36
N PRO A 191 5.23 -33.79 -23.29
CA PRO A 191 4.97 -35.17 -22.89
C PRO A 191 3.47 -35.41 -22.66
N ALA A 192 2.93 -36.53 -23.12
CA ALA A 192 1.53 -36.91 -22.88
C ALA A 192 1.19 -37.02 -21.37
N SER A 193 2.21 -37.17 -20.52
CA SER A 193 2.08 -37.15 -19.05
C SER A 193 1.92 -35.74 -18.45
N GLY A 194 1.91 -34.68 -19.25
CA GLY A 194 1.82 -33.29 -18.78
C GLY A 194 3.15 -32.54 -18.70
N PRO A 195 3.08 -31.21 -18.46
CA PRO A 195 4.24 -30.31 -18.38
C PRO A 195 5.06 -30.56 -17.10
N ARG A 196 6.38 -30.56 -17.21
CA ARG A 196 7.31 -30.82 -16.08
C ARG A 196 8.07 -29.57 -15.67
N THR A 197 8.39 -28.72 -16.63
CA THR A 197 9.14 -27.48 -16.45
C THR A 197 8.21 -26.27 -16.43
N ARG A 198 8.71 -25.14 -15.93
CA ARG A 198 7.98 -23.87 -15.94
C ARG A 198 7.63 -23.49 -17.38
N GLU A 199 8.58 -23.59 -18.31
CA GLU A 199 8.40 -23.23 -19.73
C GLU A 199 7.35 -24.09 -20.44
N GLU A 200 7.19 -25.35 -20.01
CA GLU A 200 6.11 -26.22 -20.51
C GLU A 200 4.76 -25.81 -19.94
N ARG A 201 4.68 -25.46 -18.65
CA ARG A 201 3.45 -24.91 -18.05
C ARG A 201 3.05 -23.56 -18.70
N GLU A 202 4.03 -22.69 -18.97
CA GLU A 202 3.79 -21.44 -19.71
C GLU A 202 3.16 -21.71 -21.08
N ARG A 203 3.66 -22.71 -21.82
CA ARG A 203 3.11 -23.11 -23.13
C ARG A 203 1.66 -23.59 -23.03
N VAL A 204 1.33 -24.39 -22.02
CA VAL A 204 -0.04 -24.85 -21.76
C VAL A 204 -0.98 -23.65 -21.53
N VAL A 205 -0.61 -22.77 -20.60
CA VAL A 205 -1.43 -21.62 -20.23
C VAL A 205 -1.57 -20.63 -21.39
N LEU A 206 -0.48 -20.37 -22.12
CA LEU A 206 -0.49 -19.53 -23.31
C LEU A 206 -1.40 -20.06 -24.40
N ALA A 207 -1.41 -21.36 -24.65
CA ALA A 207 -2.30 -21.97 -25.65
C ALA A 207 -3.78 -21.72 -25.31
N LEU A 208 -4.15 -21.80 -24.03
CA LEU A 208 -5.51 -21.54 -23.56
C LEU A 208 -5.87 -20.05 -23.62
N LEU A 209 -4.95 -19.18 -23.19
CA LEU A 209 -5.16 -17.74 -23.26
C LEU A 209 -5.31 -17.29 -24.71
N ASN A 210 -4.48 -17.78 -25.64
CA ASN A 210 -4.56 -17.41 -27.06
C ASN A 210 -5.89 -17.80 -27.74
N ALA A 211 -6.68 -18.69 -27.13
CA ALA A 211 -8.04 -18.99 -27.60
C ALA A 211 -9.08 -17.96 -27.15
N GLN A 212 -8.73 -17.05 -26.24
CA GLN A 212 -9.58 -15.96 -25.75
C GLN A 212 -9.27 -14.65 -26.50
N GLU A 213 -10.28 -13.80 -26.66
CA GLU A 213 -10.15 -12.49 -27.34
C GLU A 213 -9.07 -11.61 -26.69
N ASP A 214 -9.00 -11.59 -25.35
CA ASP A 214 -8.06 -10.77 -24.57
C ASP A 214 -6.81 -11.53 -24.08
N GLY A 215 -6.58 -12.75 -24.57
CA GLY A 215 -5.55 -13.65 -24.04
C GLY A 215 -4.14 -13.08 -23.93
N ALA A 216 -3.71 -12.38 -24.99
CA ALA A 216 -2.38 -11.76 -25.03
C ALA A 216 -2.22 -10.63 -24.01
N ALA A 217 -3.30 -9.89 -23.72
CA ALA A 217 -3.30 -8.82 -22.74
C ALA A 217 -3.24 -9.41 -21.32
N ILE A 218 -4.05 -10.44 -21.05
CA ILE A 218 -4.03 -11.20 -19.78
C ILE A 218 -2.65 -11.77 -19.51
N TRP A 219 -2.02 -12.41 -20.50
CA TRP A 219 -0.69 -12.97 -20.34
C TRP A 219 0.37 -11.92 -19.98
N ARG A 220 0.32 -10.76 -20.65
CA ARG A 220 1.23 -9.64 -20.38
C ARG A 220 1.05 -9.11 -18.96
N ASP A 221 -0.20 -8.96 -18.51
CA ASP A 221 -0.51 -8.56 -17.13
C ASP A 221 0.01 -9.58 -16.12
N TRP A 222 -0.23 -10.87 -16.33
CA TRP A 222 0.23 -11.93 -15.43
C TRP A 222 1.74 -11.95 -15.30
N ARG A 223 2.47 -11.90 -16.42
CA ARG A 223 3.94 -11.89 -16.42
C ARG A 223 4.54 -10.67 -15.73
N TRP A 224 3.81 -9.56 -15.72
CA TRP A 224 4.24 -8.35 -15.05
C TRP A 224 3.85 -8.36 -13.55
N ARG A 225 2.67 -8.88 -13.22
CA ARG A 225 2.12 -8.88 -11.85
C ARG A 225 2.70 -9.98 -10.96
N TYR A 226 3.00 -11.14 -11.55
CA TYR A 226 3.53 -12.30 -10.87
C TYR A 226 4.97 -12.47 -11.33
N THR A 227 5.90 -12.02 -10.50
CA THR A 227 7.33 -12.15 -10.76
C THR A 227 8.00 -12.96 -9.64
N VAL A 228 9.31 -13.18 -9.78
CA VAL A 228 10.09 -13.67 -8.67
C VAL A 228 10.19 -12.55 -7.64
N ALA A 229 9.70 -12.81 -6.43
CA ALA A 229 9.79 -11.86 -5.34
C ALA A 229 10.65 -12.43 -4.21
N VAL A 230 11.43 -11.56 -3.57
CA VAL A 230 12.25 -11.90 -2.40
C VAL A 230 11.49 -11.73 -1.10
N ASP A 231 11.91 -12.44 -0.07
CA ASP A 231 11.37 -12.28 1.28
C ASP A 231 11.75 -10.90 1.83
N GLY A 232 10.75 -10.03 1.93
CA GLY A 232 10.95 -8.65 2.36
C GLY A 232 11.40 -8.56 3.82
N LYS A 233 11.02 -9.51 4.68
CA LYS A 233 11.47 -9.50 6.08
C LYS A 233 12.96 -9.85 6.14
N ALA A 234 13.38 -10.90 5.45
CA ALA A 234 14.78 -11.29 5.37
C ALA A 234 15.64 -10.16 4.76
N LEU A 235 15.13 -9.48 3.73
CA LEU A 235 15.80 -8.31 3.14
C LEU A 235 15.96 -7.16 4.15
N LEU A 236 14.91 -6.81 4.89
CA LEU A 236 15.00 -5.77 5.93
C LEU A 236 15.94 -6.15 7.07
N ASP A 237 15.98 -7.42 7.47
CA ASP A 237 16.90 -7.91 8.49
C ASP A 237 18.36 -7.83 7.99
N HIS A 238 18.61 -8.14 6.72
CA HIS A 238 19.92 -7.95 6.09
C HIS A 238 20.34 -6.48 6.05
N LEU A 239 19.47 -5.58 5.57
CA LEU A 239 19.77 -4.14 5.52
C LEU A 239 20.11 -3.56 6.89
N ARG A 240 19.42 -3.99 7.95
CA ARG A 240 19.72 -3.55 9.32
C ARG A 240 21.10 -4.01 9.79
N SER A 241 21.54 -5.18 9.34
CA SER A 241 22.89 -5.68 9.64
C SER A 241 23.95 -4.88 8.90
N GLU A 242 23.74 -4.60 7.62
CA GLU A 242 24.69 -3.83 6.80
C GLU A 242 24.81 -2.38 7.28
N LEU A 243 23.69 -1.75 7.66
CA LEU A 243 23.61 -0.35 8.06
C LEU A 243 23.60 -0.15 9.58
N GLN A 244 24.14 -1.12 10.33
CA GLN A 244 24.04 -1.09 11.79
C GLN A 244 24.65 0.19 12.37
N ALA A 245 25.83 0.59 11.90
CA ALA A 245 26.55 1.75 12.41
C ALA A 245 25.77 3.05 12.14
N GLU A 246 25.25 3.23 10.93
CA GLU A 246 24.50 4.40 10.49
C GLU A 246 23.16 4.52 11.22
N LEU A 247 22.50 3.38 11.48
CA LEU A 247 21.25 3.29 12.22
C LEU A 247 21.42 3.57 13.73
N GLU A 248 22.59 3.27 14.29
CA GLU A 248 22.93 3.57 15.69
C GLU A 248 23.33 5.03 15.93
N GLU A 249 23.61 5.79 14.86
CA GLU A 249 23.91 7.21 14.99
C GLU A 249 22.73 8.00 15.61
N PRO A 250 23.01 8.97 16.51
CA PRO A 250 21.98 9.79 17.12
C PRO A 250 21.09 10.47 16.08
N LYS A 251 19.78 10.51 16.36
CA LYS A 251 18.75 11.14 15.52
C LYS A 251 18.54 10.48 14.15
N THR A 252 19.05 9.27 13.93
CA THR A 252 18.63 8.43 12.80
C THR A 252 17.25 7.83 13.09
N LEU A 253 16.28 8.13 12.25
CA LEU A 253 14.87 7.74 12.42
C LEU A 253 14.58 6.32 11.92
N GLY A 254 15.42 5.81 11.01
CA GLY A 254 15.26 4.51 10.38
C GLY A 254 15.77 4.50 8.95
N VAL A 255 15.34 3.48 8.20
CA VAL A 255 15.75 3.22 6.82
C VAL A 255 14.56 3.00 5.89
N LEU A 256 14.62 3.57 4.70
CA LEU A 256 13.71 3.32 3.59
C LEU A 256 14.50 2.79 2.39
N ALA A 257 14.39 1.51 2.12
CA ALA A 257 14.95 0.90 0.93
C ALA A 257 14.01 1.02 -0.27
N ILE A 258 14.58 1.29 -1.44
CA ILE A 258 13.90 1.28 -2.73
C ILE A 258 14.60 0.23 -3.59
N THR A 259 13.86 -0.69 -4.19
CA THR A 259 14.44 -1.85 -4.88
C THR A 259 13.77 -2.11 -6.23
N ALA A 260 14.55 -2.63 -7.17
CA ALA A 260 14.08 -3.12 -8.46
C ALA A 260 13.41 -4.51 -8.39
N HIS A 261 13.39 -5.15 -7.22
CA HIS A 261 12.87 -6.51 -7.04
C HIS A 261 11.54 -6.50 -6.31
N ASP A 262 10.63 -7.39 -6.71
CA ASP A 262 9.39 -7.58 -5.95
C ASP A 262 9.69 -8.14 -4.56
N VAL A 263 8.85 -7.77 -3.59
CA VAL A 263 8.95 -8.25 -2.21
C VAL A 263 7.64 -8.90 -1.76
N TYR A 264 7.73 -9.98 -0.99
CA TYR A 264 6.58 -10.60 -0.31
C TYR A 264 6.83 -10.69 1.19
N ASN A 265 5.81 -11.06 1.98
CA ASN A 265 5.99 -11.42 3.38
C ASN A 265 5.02 -12.51 3.82
N GLY A 266 5.51 -13.54 4.51
CA GLY A 266 4.66 -14.64 5.01
C GLY A 266 3.94 -15.35 3.87
N GLU A 267 2.61 -15.38 3.90
CA GLU A 267 1.77 -16.00 2.86
C GLU A 267 1.23 -15.00 1.83
N SER A 268 1.62 -13.73 1.91
CA SER A 268 1.14 -12.72 0.96
C SER A 268 1.65 -12.99 -0.45
N GLY A 269 0.90 -12.49 -1.44
CA GLY A 269 1.46 -12.21 -2.76
C GLY A 269 2.52 -11.10 -2.71
N PRO A 270 3.05 -10.69 -3.87
CA PRO A 270 3.92 -9.52 -3.95
C PRO A 270 3.23 -8.29 -3.36
N LEU A 271 3.98 -7.47 -2.62
CA LEU A 271 3.52 -6.30 -1.87
C LEU A 271 3.87 -4.99 -2.59
N PHE A 272 3.17 -3.90 -2.27
CA PHE A 272 3.59 -2.55 -2.69
C PHE A 272 4.66 -1.94 -1.78
N ALA A 273 4.74 -2.43 -0.55
CA ALA A 273 5.81 -2.16 0.39
C ALA A 273 5.70 -3.13 1.58
N LEU A 274 6.82 -3.36 2.26
CA LEU A 274 6.84 -3.91 3.62
C LEU A 274 7.45 -2.86 4.54
N THR A 275 6.73 -2.42 5.58
CA THR A 275 7.18 -1.30 6.41
C THR A 275 6.86 -1.52 7.89
N PRO A 276 7.65 -2.33 8.60
CA PRO A 276 7.65 -2.32 10.06
C PRO A 276 8.11 -0.96 10.61
N LYS A 277 7.93 -0.74 11.92
CA LYS A 277 8.50 0.44 12.57
C LYS A 277 10.03 0.48 12.39
N GLY A 278 10.56 1.67 12.08
CA GLY A 278 11.99 1.91 11.90
C GLY A 278 12.61 1.43 10.57
N ALA A 279 11.89 0.68 9.73
CA ALA A 279 12.43 0.22 8.45
C ALA A 279 11.34 0.01 7.39
N GLY A 280 11.64 0.27 6.12
CA GLY A 280 10.73 -0.01 5.02
C GLY A 280 11.46 -0.43 3.74
N VAL A 281 10.79 -1.22 2.91
CA VAL A 281 11.25 -1.57 1.56
C VAL A 281 10.12 -1.38 0.55
N ILE A 282 10.43 -0.75 -0.57
CA ILE A 282 9.52 -0.42 -1.66
C ILE A 282 10.03 -1.01 -2.99
N PRO A 283 9.32 -1.97 -3.60
CA PRO A 283 9.60 -2.47 -4.94
C PRO A 283 9.09 -1.47 -5.99
N TYR A 284 9.93 -0.52 -6.41
CA TYR A 284 9.45 0.61 -7.24
C TYR A 284 8.95 0.16 -8.61
N VAL A 285 9.50 -0.92 -9.16
CA VAL A 285 9.13 -1.48 -10.47
C VAL A 285 7.64 -1.80 -10.58
N ARG A 286 6.98 -2.11 -9.45
CA ARG A 286 5.54 -2.36 -9.41
C ARG A 286 4.69 -1.14 -9.75
N PHE A 287 5.24 0.05 -9.64
CA PHE A 287 4.49 1.26 -9.94
C PHE A 287 4.52 1.62 -11.42
N PHE A 288 5.45 1.05 -12.20
CA PHE A 288 5.65 1.31 -13.61
C PHE A 288 5.05 0.19 -14.45
N ARG A 289 3.71 0.13 -14.52
CA ARG A 289 3.03 -0.84 -15.40
C ARG A 289 3.34 -0.50 -16.86
N PRO A 290 3.43 -1.48 -17.76
CA PRO A 290 3.72 -1.24 -19.19
C PRO A 290 2.78 -0.26 -19.89
N GLN A 291 1.53 -0.15 -19.40
CA GLN A 291 0.50 0.73 -19.95
C GLN A 291 0.46 2.13 -19.33
N ASP A 292 1.17 2.38 -18.23
CA ASP A 292 1.12 3.65 -17.53
C ASP A 292 2.27 4.57 -17.97
N SER A 293 2.08 5.88 -17.80
CA SER A 293 3.14 6.85 -18.04
C SER A 293 4.19 6.82 -16.92
N TYR A 294 5.37 7.39 -17.20
CA TYR A 294 6.43 7.53 -16.21
C TYR A 294 5.98 8.36 -15.00
N GLU A 295 5.24 9.44 -15.25
CA GLU A 295 4.71 10.33 -14.20
C GLU A 295 3.77 9.59 -13.25
N THR A 296 2.93 8.69 -13.77
CA THR A 296 2.06 7.85 -12.95
C THR A 296 2.89 6.92 -12.06
N GLY A 297 3.88 6.22 -12.61
CA GLY A 297 4.75 5.35 -11.80
C GLY A 297 5.56 6.11 -10.74
N LEU A 298 6.06 7.29 -11.09
CA LEU A 298 6.76 8.19 -10.18
C LEU A 298 5.83 8.66 -9.04
N HIS A 299 4.63 9.12 -9.36
CA HIS A 299 3.63 9.57 -8.39
C HIS A 299 3.31 8.47 -7.38
N ARG A 300 3.04 7.24 -7.84
CA ARG A 300 2.74 6.11 -6.96
C ARG A 300 3.92 5.74 -6.06
N THR A 301 5.15 5.77 -6.60
CA THR A 301 6.37 5.53 -5.81
C THR A 301 6.53 6.56 -4.71
N ILE A 302 6.32 7.85 -5.03
CA ILE A 302 6.34 8.94 -4.06
C ILE A 302 5.29 8.72 -2.97
N VAL A 303 4.04 8.52 -3.36
CA VAL A 303 2.92 8.33 -2.41
C VAL A 303 3.14 7.11 -1.51
N GLN A 304 3.65 6.00 -2.06
CA GLN A 304 4.01 4.84 -1.26
C GLN A 304 5.15 5.16 -0.28
N SER A 305 6.15 5.92 -0.72
CA SER A 305 7.27 6.36 0.13
C SER A 305 6.79 7.21 1.30
N LEU A 306 5.89 8.17 1.07
CA LEU A 306 5.29 8.96 2.14
C LEU A 306 4.52 8.08 3.13
N SER A 307 3.73 7.11 2.66
CA SER A 307 3.05 6.15 3.54
C SER A 307 4.04 5.31 4.36
N SER A 308 5.14 4.88 3.75
CA SER A 308 6.17 4.11 4.44
C SER A 308 6.90 4.95 5.49
N VAL A 309 7.23 6.22 5.22
CA VAL A 309 7.86 7.09 6.23
C VAL A 309 6.95 7.28 7.45
N VAL A 310 5.64 7.51 7.27
CA VAL A 310 4.69 7.56 8.41
C VAL A 310 4.80 6.31 9.30
N MET A 311 4.85 5.13 8.68
CA MET A 311 4.98 3.85 9.40
C MET A 311 6.35 3.66 10.06
N ILE A 312 7.44 4.08 9.40
CA ILE A 312 8.80 4.05 9.95
C ILE A 312 8.87 4.85 11.25
N LEU A 313 8.26 6.04 11.26
CA LEU A 313 8.17 6.91 12.44
C LEU A 313 7.24 6.36 13.54
N GLY A 314 6.54 5.25 13.27
CA GLY A 314 5.60 4.62 14.20
C GLY A 314 4.29 5.38 14.34
N VAL A 315 3.89 6.12 13.30
CA VAL A 315 2.60 6.81 13.24
C VAL A 315 1.59 5.95 12.47
N GLU A 316 0.34 5.94 12.92
CA GLU A 316 -0.73 5.22 12.23
C GLU A 316 -1.09 5.89 10.90
N ARG A 317 -1.38 5.08 9.88
CA ARG A 317 -1.85 5.54 8.57
C ARG A 317 -3.13 6.37 8.67
N ALA A 318 -3.30 7.30 7.72
CA ALA A 318 -4.53 8.05 7.56
C ALA A 318 -5.73 7.14 7.33
N THR A 319 -6.88 7.63 7.76
CA THR A 319 -8.18 7.00 7.55
C THR A 319 -8.92 7.59 6.35
N VAL A 320 -8.42 8.66 5.73
CA VAL A 320 -9.00 9.28 4.54
C VAL A 320 -8.23 8.91 3.27
N GLN A 321 -8.92 8.43 2.24
CA GLN A 321 -8.29 7.78 1.08
C GLN A 321 -7.33 8.67 0.30
N HIS A 322 -7.65 9.96 0.15
CA HIS A 322 -6.83 10.87 -0.66
C HIS A 322 -5.47 11.18 -0.02
N CYS A 323 -5.25 10.88 1.27
CA CYS A 323 -3.99 11.17 1.94
C CYS A 323 -2.86 10.28 1.42
N ALA A 324 -1.66 10.84 1.25
CA ALA A 324 -0.48 10.04 0.88
C ALA A 324 -0.19 8.89 1.85
N SER A 325 -0.53 9.02 3.13
CA SER A 325 -0.27 7.98 4.14
C SER A 325 -1.32 6.85 4.17
N ALA A 326 -2.46 7.03 3.52
CA ALA A 326 -3.54 6.04 3.49
C ALA A 326 -3.10 4.73 2.84
N TYR A 327 -3.68 3.62 3.28
CA TYR A 327 -3.39 2.31 2.72
C TYR A 327 -4.05 2.16 1.33
N ALA A 328 -3.27 1.72 0.34
CA ALA A 328 -3.74 1.43 -1.03
C ALA A 328 -3.54 -0.05 -1.35
N ASN A 329 -4.55 -0.66 -1.99
CA ASN A 329 -4.60 -2.06 -2.38
C ASN A 329 -4.62 -2.26 -3.89
N SER A 330 -4.82 -1.19 -4.65
CA SER A 330 -4.83 -1.23 -6.10
C SER A 330 -4.14 0.01 -6.66
N TYR A 331 -3.79 -0.06 -7.93
CA TYR A 331 -3.19 1.05 -8.66
C TYR A 331 -4.15 2.25 -8.73
N GLU A 332 -5.43 1.98 -8.92
CA GLU A 332 -6.49 2.98 -8.95
C GLU A 332 -6.62 3.68 -7.59
N GLU A 333 -6.44 2.95 -6.48
CA GLU A 333 -6.40 3.55 -5.14
C GLU A 333 -5.16 4.44 -4.96
N PHE A 334 -4.01 4.11 -5.56
CA PHE A 334 -2.86 5.03 -5.56
C PHE A 334 -3.13 6.29 -6.37
N ASP A 335 -3.73 6.16 -7.56
CA ASP A 335 -3.99 7.28 -8.46
C ASP A 335 -5.00 8.28 -7.89
N GLN A 336 -5.77 7.86 -6.89
CA GLN A 336 -6.72 8.70 -6.15
C GLN A 336 -6.08 9.45 -4.97
N LYS A 337 -4.83 9.13 -4.61
CA LYS A 337 -4.08 9.77 -3.52
C LYS A 337 -3.42 11.04 -4.03
N GLN A 338 -3.28 12.01 -3.14
CA GLN A 338 -2.44 13.17 -3.35
C GLN A 338 -1.02 12.87 -2.86
N ASP A 339 -0.04 13.62 -3.35
CA ASP A 339 1.36 13.55 -2.92
C ASP A 339 1.64 14.41 -1.67
N ARG A 340 0.63 14.53 -0.78
CA ARG A 340 0.66 15.32 0.46
C ARG A 340 -0.01 14.61 1.62
N LEU A 341 0.46 14.93 2.82
CA LEU A 341 -0.13 14.44 4.07
C LEU A 341 -1.42 15.21 4.41
N CYS A 342 -2.46 14.49 4.85
CA CYS A 342 -3.71 15.09 5.33
C CYS A 342 -3.55 15.61 6.77
N ALA A 343 -4.51 16.41 7.24
CA ALA A 343 -4.50 17.00 8.58
C ALA A 343 -4.40 15.96 9.69
N GLU A 344 -5.15 14.86 9.60
CA GLU A 344 -5.09 13.76 10.58
C GLU A 344 -3.66 13.20 10.71
N THR A 345 -2.93 13.08 9.59
CA THR A 345 -1.55 12.58 9.62
C THR A 345 -0.60 13.65 10.18
N LEU A 346 -0.78 14.91 9.80
CA LEU A 346 0.02 16.03 10.30
C LEU A 346 -0.13 16.19 11.81
N GLU A 347 -1.35 16.13 12.37
CA GLU A 347 -1.60 16.18 13.81
C GLU A 347 -0.82 15.10 14.56
N ARG A 348 -0.90 13.84 14.08
CA ARG A 348 -0.15 12.72 14.68
C ARG A 348 1.37 12.89 14.56
N LEU A 349 1.84 13.47 13.46
CA LEU A 349 3.27 13.75 13.28
C LEU A 349 3.75 14.89 14.18
N ILE A 350 2.94 15.93 14.41
CA ILE A 350 3.25 17.00 15.36
C ILE A 350 3.42 16.41 16.77
N GLU A 351 2.50 15.56 17.20
CA GLU A 351 2.60 14.83 18.47
C GLU A 351 3.86 13.96 18.51
N LYS A 352 4.16 13.25 17.43
CA LYS A 352 5.37 12.43 17.32
C LYS A 352 6.63 13.28 17.42
N TYR A 353 6.67 14.45 16.79
CA TYR A 353 7.84 15.33 16.77
C TYR A 353 8.07 15.98 18.12
N ALA A 354 7.04 16.14 18.95
CA ALA A 354 7.20 16.57 20.34
C ALA A 354 7.90 15.51 21.22
N SER A 355 7.96 14.24 20.77
CA SER A 355 8.65 13.15 21.47
C SER A 355 10.10 12.91 21.03
N PHE A 356 10.56 13.62 19.99
CA PHE A 356 11.93 13.56 19.51
C PHE A 356 12.92 14.25 20.44
#